data_AF-Q6AGV4-F1
#
_entry.id   AF-Q6AGV4-F1
#
_cell.length_a   1.000
_cell.length_b   1.000
_cell.length_c   1.000
_cell.angle_alpha   90.00
_cell.angle_beta   90.00
_cell.angle_gamma   90.00
#
_symmetry.space_group_name_H-M   'P 1'
#
loop_
_entity.id
_entity.type
_entity.pdbx_description
1 polymer ?
#
loop_
_entity_poly.entity_id
_entity_poly.type
_entity_poly.pdbx_seq_one_letter_code
_entity_poly.pdbx_strand_id
1 'polypeptide(L)'
;MVRAPLGTTGPTSASAALPASWNNLGYISKDGSTRTTDRSTNDIKAWQNSALMRTVVTEASVSYKFVMLESRRATVALYFGTTVGGDGTFDVKPANTSGRQSFVFDIIDGTDIRRVWIPEGEVVEVGDLTFDARDPTGYEVTIKAYASSIINGGVERVFNPGLNDNSAAAPGMVFASDANITASDSANAAKLAGLGYAANPTSAWTTGQKITIGTYDFNWSGTGWAAGTHA
;
A
#
# COMPACT_ATOMS: atom_id res chain seq x y z
N MET A 1 2.36 -1.42 -12.49
CA MET A 1 1.50 -2.00 -11.44
C MET A 1 1.67 -3.51 -11.43
N VAL A 2 1.59 -4.13 -10.26
CA VAL A 2 1.68 -5.59 -10.13
C VAL A 2 0.53 -6.15 -9.26
N ARG A 3 0.16 -7.41 -9.49
CA ARG A 3 -0.82 -8.15 -8.68
C ARG A 3 -0.26 -9.48 -8.19
N ALA A 4 -0.77 -9.95 -7.06
CA ALA A 4 -0.42 -11.27 -6.52
C ALA A 4 -1.66 -11.95 -5.89
N PRO A 5 -1.64 -13.28 -5.73
CA PRO A 5 -2.65 -13.99 -4.95
C PRO A 5 -2.78 -13.43 -3.53
N LEU A 6 -3.98 -13.56 -2.96
CA LEU A 6 -4.25 -13.19 -1.56
C LEU A 6 -3.26 -13.86 -0.60
N GLY A 7 -2.81 -13.14 0.42
CA GLY A 7 -1.86 -13.66 1.42
C GLY A 7 -0.39 -13.69 0.97
N THR A 8 -0.08 -13.26 -0.25
CA THR A 8 1.31 -13.08 -0.69
C THR A 8 2.01 -12.04 0.19
N THR A 9 3.27 -12.29 0.56
CA THR A 9 4.09 -11.33 1.31
C THR A 9 4.15 -9.99 0.58
N GLY A 10 3.71 -8.94 1.28
CA GLY A 10 3.69 -7.57 0.78
C GLY A 10 5.06 -6.90 0.74
N PRO A 11 5.14 -5.72 0.11
CA PRO A 11 6.33 -4.87 0.18
C PRO A 11 6.67 -4.46 1.60
N THR A 12 7.97 -4.31 1.87
CA THR A 12 8.51 -3.78 3.11
C THR A 12 8.92 -2.30 3.00
N SER A 13 9.16 -1.80 1.78
CA SER A 13 9.50 -0.41 1.51
C SER A 13 9.06 0.02 0.10
N ALA A 14 9.22 1.31 -0.21
CA ALA A 14 8.90 1.87 -1.52
C ALA A 14 9.80 1.35 -2.65
N SER A 15 11.04 0.94 -2.35
CA SER A 15 12.04 0.48 -3.33
C SER A 15 12.36 -1.02 -3.22
N ALA A 16 11.81 -1.71 -2.22
CA ALA A 16 12.06 -3.14 -2.02
C ALA A 16 11.67 -3.95 -3.28
N ALA A 17 12.49 -4.91 -3.66
CA ALA A 17 12.13 -5.86 -4.70
C ALA A 17 10.91 -6.68 -4.27
N LEU A 18 9.92 -6.81 -5.14
CA LEU A 18 8.75 -7.65 -4.88
C LEU A 18 9.07 -9.12 -5.23
N PRO A 19 8.56 -10.09 -4.45
CA PRO A 19 8.71 -11.51 -4.77
C PRO A 19 8.21 -11.87 -6.17
N ALA A 20 8.71 -12.97 -6.75
CA ALA A 20 8.35 -13.43 -8.10
C ALA A 20 6.85 -13.77 -8.28
N SER A 21 6.10 -13.95 -7.19
CA SER A 21 4.65 -14.15 -7.21
C SER A 21 3.86 -12.89 -7.61
N TRP A 22 4.51 -11.72 -7.62
CA TRP A 22 3.94 -10.46 -8.08
C TRP A 22 4.05 -10.33 -9.60
N ASN A 23 2.92 -10.47 -10.28
CA ASN A 23 2.83 -10.43 -11.74
C ASN A 23 2.56 -9.00 -12.23
N ASN A 24 3.34 -8.55 -13.21
CA ASN A 24 3.18 -7.23 -13.82
C ASN A 24 1.99 -7.18 -14.79
N LEU A 25 1.13 -6.18 -14.60
CA LEU A 25 -0.05 -5.92 -15.42
C LEU A 25 0.24 -5.13 -16.70
N GLY A 26 1.51 -4.79 -16.95
CA GLY A 26 1.94 -4.07 -18.15
C GLY A 26 1.83 -2.55 -17.98
N TYR A 27 1.74 -1.87 -19.12
CA TYR A 27 1.59 -0.42 -19.16
C TYR A 27 0.19 0.02 -18.70
N ILE A 28 0.15 1.03 -17.84
CA ILE A 28 -1.08 1.76 -17.48
C ILE A 28 -1.16 3.00 -18.37
N SER A 29 -2.38 3.46 -18.65
CA SER A 29 -2.59 4.69 -19.40
C SER A 29 -1.84 5.88 -18.79
N LYS A 30 -1.55 6.88 -19.64
CA LYS A 30 -0.88 8.12 -19.23
C LYS A 30 -1.63 8.90 -18.14
N ASP A 31 -2.94 8.67 -18.03
CA ASP A 31 -3.81 9.30 -17.04
C ASP A 31 -3.62 8.71 -15.64
N GLY A 32 -2.87 7.61 -15.53
CA GLY A 32 -2.47 7.00 -14.27
C GLY A 32 -3.59 6.22 -13.61
N SER A 33 -3.60 6.25 -12.27
CA SER A 33 -4.67 5.66 -11.46
C SER A 33 -5.34 6.73 -10.59
N THR A 34 -6.66 6.61 -10.48
CA THR A 34 -7.47 7.49 -9.62
C THR A 34 -7.83 6.73 -8.35
N ARG A 35 -7.45 7.29 -7.20
CA ARG A 35 -7.85 6.81 -5.87
C ARG A 35 -9.06 7.61 -5.38
N THR A 36 -10.20 6.95 -5.24
CA THR A 36 -11.43 7.54 -4.70
C THR A 36 -11.62 7.10 -3.25
N THR A 37 -12.08 8.01 -2.39
CA THR A 37 -12.51 7.69 -1.02
C THR A 37 -13.92 8.20 -0.84
N ASP A 38 -14.84 7.28 -0.61
CA ASP A 38 -16.25 7.57 -0.35
C ASP A 38 -16.54 7.40 1.13
N ARG A 39 -17.31 8.33 1.70
CA ARG A 39 -17.73 8.30 3.09
C ARG A 39 -19.18 8.73 3.19
N SER A 40 -20.03 7.83 3.66
CA SER A 40 -21.43 8.09 3.92
C SER A 40 -21.65 8.40 5.40
N THR A 41 -22.44 9.43 5.69
CA THR A 41 -22.73 9.87 7.06
C THR A 41 -24.23 9.96 7.32
N ASN A 42 -24.63 9.67 8.55
CA ASN A 42 -25.97 9.85 9.07
C ASN A 42 -25.96 10.82 10.25
N ASP A 43 -26.75 11.88 10.14
CA ASP A 43 -26.91 12.91 11.14
C ASP A 43 -28.01 12.55 12.14
N ILE A 44 -27.62 12.29 13.39
CA ILE A 44 -28.54 12.17 14.50
C ILE A 44 -28.89 13.57 14.96
N LYS A 45 -30.16 13.95 14.77
CA LYS A 45 -30.71 15.25 15.17
C LYS A 45 -31.57 15.12 16.42
N ALA A 46 -31.53 16.14 17.26
CA ALA A 46 -32.38 16.26 18.44
C ALA A 46 -33.85 16.39 18.02
N TRP A 47 -34.75 15.88 18.85
CA TRP A 47 -36.18 16.07 18.64
C TRP A 47 -36.59 17.54 18.73
N GLN A 48 -35.94 18.30 19.63
CA GLN A 48 -36.16 19.74 19.71
C GLN A 48 -35.40 20.46 18.60
N ASN A 49 -36.15 21.18 17.77
CA ASN A 49 -35.63 22.06 16.72
C ASN A 49 -34.72 21.39 15.67
N SER A 50 -34.76 20.05 15.56
CA SER A 50 -33.90 19.30 14.63
C SER A 50 -32.40 19.63 14.75
N ALA A 51 -31.95 20.03 15.95
CA ALA A 51 -30.56 20.44 16.16
C ALA A 51 -29.63 19.26 15.93
N LEU A 52 -28.58 19.44 15.12
CA LEU A 52 -27.59 18.39 14.85
C LEU A 52 -26.87 18.02 16.15
N MET A 53 -27.01 16.77 16.61
CA MET A 53 -26.35 16.29 17.82
C MET A 53 -25.09 15.51 17.51
N ARG A 54 -25.12 14.64 16.49
CA ARG A 54 -23.99 13.78 16.14
C ARG A 54 -24.07 13.32 14.69
N THR A 55 -23.00 13.49 13.95
CA THR A 55 -22.82 12.84 12.64
C THR A 55 -22.08 11.52 12.83
N VAL A 56 -22.69 10.41 12.41
CA VAL A 56 -22.11 9.06 12.45
C VAL A 56 -21.76 8.63 11.04
N VAL A 57 -20.60 8.01 10.86
CA VAL A 57 -20.17 7.51 9.54
C VAL A 57 -20.70 6.10 9.41
N THR A 58 -21.54 5.88 8.41
CA THR A 58 -22.20 4.59 8.20
C THR A 58 -21.35 3.68 7.32
N GLU A 59 -20.68 4.25 6.33
CA GLU A 59 -19.86 3.49 5.37
C GLU A 59 -18.65 4.32 4.94
N ALA A 60 -17.53 3.64 4.71
CA ALA A 60 -16.34 4.23 4.10
C ALA A 60 -15.72 3.19 3.16
N SER A 61 -15.38 3.60 1.94
CA SER A 61 -14.71 2.73 0.97
C SER A 61 -13.61 3.47 0.22
N VAL A 62 -12.58 2.71 -0.16
CA VAL A 62 -11.51 3.18 -1.04
C VAL A 62 -11.54 2.34 -2.30
N SER A 63 -11.49 3.02 -3.45
CA SER A 63 -11.50 2.37 -4.76
C SER A 63 -10.41 2.97 -5.65
N TYR A 64 -9.85 2.14 -6.53
CA TYR A 64 -8.82 2.51 -7.50
C TYR A 64 -9.30 2.22 -8.91
N LYS A 65 -9.35 3.25 -9.75
CA LYS A 65 -9.71 3.14 -11.16
C LYS A 65 -8.47 3.38 -12.02
N PHE A 66 -8.23 2.52 -13.00
CA PHE A 66 -7.13 2.65 -13.96
C PHE A 66 -7.40 1.85 -15.25
N VAL A 67 -6.63 2.14 -16.30
CA VAL A 67 -6.72 1.48 -17.60
C VAL A 67 -5.40 0.78 -17.92
N MET A 68 -5.45 -0.52 -18.22
CA MET A 68 -4.30 -1.29 -18.68
C MET A 68 -4.27 -1.27 -20.21
N LEU A 69 -3.12 -0.95 -20.82
CA LEU A 69 -2.98 -0.78 -22.28
C LEU A 69 -2.33 -1.98 -22.99
N GLU A 70 -2.06 -3.07 -22.26
CA GLU A 70 -1.34 -4.22 -22.79
C GLU A 70 -2.11 -5.53 -22.56
N SER A 71 -2.39 -6.25 -23.65
CA SER A 71 -3.09 -7.55 -23.64
C SER A 71 -2.19 -8.69 -23.15
N ARG A 72 -1.81 -8.67 -21.88
CA ARG A 72 -1.11 -9.79 -21.22
C ARG A 72 -2.10 -10.78 -20.65
N ARG A 73 -1.65 -12.04 -20.46
CA ARG A 73 -2.45 -13.08 -19.79
C ARG A 73 -2.97 -12.62 -18.42
N ALA A 74 -2.13 -11.96 -17.63
CA ALA A 74 -2.51 -11.44 -16.31
C ALA A 74 -3.55 -10.31 -16.38
N THR A 75 -3.46 -9.46 -17.40
CA THR A 75 -4.38 -8.33 -17.66
C THR A 75 -5.75 -8.84 -18.09
N VAL A 76 -5.77 -9.73 -19.08
CA VAL A 76 -7.00 -10.37 -19.59
C VAL A 76 -7.67 -11.18 -18.47
N ALA A 77 -6.90 -11.95 -17.69
CA ALA A 77 -7.42 -12.71 -16.57
C ALA A 77 -8.02 -11.82 -15.46
N LEU A 78 -7.43 -10.64 -15.23
CA LEU A 78 -7.94 -9.69 -14.25
C LEU A 78 -9.24 -9.04 -14.74
N TYR A 79 -9.27 -8.55 -15.98
CA TYR A 79 -10.42 -7.87 -16.56
C TYR A 79 -11.62 -8.81 -16.76
N PHE A 80 -11.43 -10.02 -17.30
CA PHE A 80 -12.54 -10.94 -17.57
C PHE A 80 -12.86 -11.92 -16.43
N GLY A 81 -12.10 -11.87 -15.32
CA GLY A 81 -12.29 -12.83 -14.21
C GLY A 81 -12.15 -14.29 -14.65
N THR A 82 -11.23 -14.57 -15.57
CA THR A 82 -11.10 -15.89 -16.22
C THR A 82 -9.64 -16.34 -16.29
N THR A 83 -9.44 -17.62 -16.63
CA THR A 83 -8.10 -18.18 -16.86
C THR A 83 -7.86 -18.28 -18.35
N VAL A 84 -6.74 -17.73 -18.81
CA VAL A 84 -6.31 -17.85 -20.21
C VAL A 84 -5.61 -19.20 -20.41
N GLY A 85 -6.01 -19.97 -21.40
CA GLY A 85 -5.43 -21.24 -21.83
C GLY A 85 -4.03 -21.10 -22.42
N GLY A 86 -3.26 -22.18 -22.54
CA GLY A 86 -1.87 -22.14 -23.04
C GLY A 86 -1.74 -21.56 -24.46
N ASP A 87 -2.77 -21.79 -25.27
CA ASP A 87 -2.99 -21.29 -26.63
C ASP A 87 -3.51 -19.85 -26.71
N GLY A 88 -3.81 -19.22 -25.57
CA GLY A 88 -4.38 -17.86 -25.53
C GLY A 88 -5.91 -17.82 -25.55
N THR A 89 -6.58 -18.98 -25.59
CA THR A 89 -8.04 -19.06 -25.59
C THR A 89 -8.60 -18.83 -24.18
N PHE A 90 -9.71 -18.10 -24.07
CA PHE A 90 -10.44 -17.95 -22.82
C PHE A 90 -11.93 -17.74 -23.09
N ASP A 91 -12.77 -18.26 -22.19
CA ASP A 91 -14.20 -18.00 -22.21
C ASP A 91 -14.53 -16.80 -21.34
N VAL A 92 -15.35 -15.89 -21.88
CA VAL A 92 -15.88 -14.75 -21.15
C VAL A 92 -17.20 -15.13 -20.52
N LYS A 93 -17.28 -15.00 -19.19
CA LYS A 93 -18.51 -15.17 -18.42
C LYS A 93 -18.77 -13.86 -17.69
N PRO A 94 -19.78 -13.06 -18.07
CA PRO A 94 -19.99 -11.73 -17.49
C PRO A 94 -20.18 -11.72 -15.97
N ALA A 95 -20.63 -12.84 -15.39
CA ALA A 95 -20.81 -12.99 -13.94
C ALA A 95 -19.51 -13.35 -13.19
N ASN A 96 -18.42 -13.65 -13.89
CA ASN A 96 -17.17 -14.00 -13.24
C ASN A 96 -16.46 -12.76 -12.69
N THR A 97 -15.89 -12.92 -11.49
CA THR A 97 -14.98 -11.96 -10.86
C THR A 97 -13.56 -12.57 -10.81
N SER A 98 -12.54 -11.72 -10.81
CA SER A 98 -11.17 -12.14 -10.53
C SER A 98 -10.94 -12.54 -9.06
N GLY A 99 -11.94 -12.32 -8.21
CA GLY A 99 -11.89 -12.54 -6.76
C GLY A 99 -10.94 -11.58 -6.03
N ARG A 100 -10.76 -11.83 -4.72
CA ARG A 100 -9.87 -11.04 -3.85
C ARG A 100 -8.40 -11.34 -4.12
N GLN A 101 -7.61 -10.28 -4.31
CA GLN A 101 -6.20 -10.34 -4.63
C GLN A 101 -5.42 -9.19 -3.99
N SER A 102 -4.10 -9.25 -4.06
CA SER A 102 -3.22 -8.18 -3.58
C SER A 102 -2.68 -7.34 -4.75
N PHE A 103 -2.59 -6.03 -4.56
CA PHE A 103 -2.16 -5.09 -5.61
C PHE A 103 -1.09 -4.13 -5.08
N VAL A 104 -0.12 -3.81 -5.92
CA VAL A 104 0.89 -2.78 -5.64
C VAL A 104 0.97 -1.78 -6.79
N PHE A 105 0.91 -0.50 -6.42
CA PHE A 105 1.07 0.64 -7.30
C PHE A 105 2.36 1.37 -6.94
N ASP A 106 3.23 1.51 -7.92
CA ASP A 106 4.43 2.35 -7.82
C ASP A 106 4.14 3.66 -8.54
N ILE A 107 4.25 4.75 -7.79
CA ILE A 107 4.06 6.12 -8.23
C ILE A 107 5.45 6.74 -8.20
N ILE A 108 5.96 7.09 -9.37
CA ILE A 108 7.28 7.71 -9.53
C ILE A 108 7.05 9.17 -9.88
N ASP A 109 7.54 10.06 -9.03
CA ASP A 109 7.43 11.51 -9.17
C ASP A 109 8.84 12.11 -9.13
N GLY A 110 9.46 12.28 -10.29
CA GLY A 110 10.88 12.64 -10.39
C GLY A 110 11.79 11.60 -9.72
N THR A 111 12.50 12.01 -8.67
CA THR A 111 13.36 11.14 -7.86
C THR A 111 12.62 10.41 -6.73
N ASP A 112 11.39 10.84 -6.42
CA ASP A 112 10.62 10.30 -5.31
C ASP A 112 9.81 9.10 -5.75
N ILE A 113 10.00 7.98 -5.05
CA ILE A 113 9.25 6.75 -5.26
C ILE A 113 8.26 6.60 -4.12
N ARG A 114 6.97 6.61 -4.47
CA ARG A 114 5.87 6.29 -3.56
C ARG A 114 5.28 4.94 -3.97
N ARG A 115 5.09 4.05 -3.00
CA ARG A 115 4.46 2.75 -3.23
C ARG A 115 3.18 2.64 -2.43
N VAL A 116 2.09 2.26 -3.08
CA VAL A 116 0.83 1.92 -2.43
C VAL A 116 0.61 0.42 -2.53
N TRP A 117 0.34 -0.22 -1.40
CA TRP A 117 0.02 -1.62 -1.31
C TRP A 117 -1.40 -1.82 -0.80
N ILE A 118 -2.19 -2.57 -1.55
CA ILE A 118 -3.54 -3.02 -1.19
C ILE A 118 -3.45 -4.52 -0.90
N PRO A 119 -3.48 -4.94 0.37
CA PRO A 119 -3.37 -6.37 0.71
C PRO A 119 -4.56 -7.18 0.18
N GLU A 120 -5.76 -6.60 0.25
CA GLU A 120 -7.00 -7.21 -0.20
C GLU A 120 -7.80 -6.24 -1.06
N GLY A 121 -7.89 -6.53 -2.35
CA GLY A 121 -8.71 -5.80 -3.30
C GLY A 121 -9.47 -6.74 -4.23
N GLU A 122 -10.59 -6.29 -4.77
CA GLU A 122 -11.38 -7.04 -5.75
C GLU A 122 -11.79 -6.11 -6.89
N VAL A 123 -11.78 -6.61 -8.12
CA VAL A 123 -12.34 -5.88 -9.27
C VAL A 123 -13.86 -5.91 -9.15
N VAL A 124 -14.47 -4.74 -8.99
CA VAL A 124 -15.92 -4.59 -8.82
C VAL A 124 -16.62 -4.06 -10.06
N GLU A 125 -15.87 -3.43 -10.96
CA GLU A 125 -16.37 -2.86 -12.20
C GLU A 125 -15.30 -2.95 -13.27
N VAL A 126 -15.75 -3.16 -14.50
CA VAL A 126 -14.92 -3.15 -15.70
C VAL A 126 -15.56 -2.21 -16.71
N GLY A 127 -14.76 -1.34 -17.34
CA GLY A 127 -15.25 -0.39 -18.34
C GLY A 127 -15.30 -1.00 -19.73
N ASP A 128 -16.00 -0.36 -20.66
CA ASP A 128 -16.19 -0.90 -22.02
C ASP A 128 -14.86 -1.07 -22.79
N LEU A 129 -14.75 -2.16 -23.57
CA LEU A 129 -13.65 -2.34 -24.52
C LEU A 129 -13.97 -1.68 -25.85
N THR A 130 -13.16 -0.70 -26.22
CA THR A 130 -13.18 -0.10 -27.56
C THR A 130 -12.07 -0.70 -28.41
N PHE A 131 -12.42 -1.14 -29.61
CA PHE A 131 -11.46 -1.64 -30.60
C PHE A 131 -11.30 -0.60 -31.70
N ASP A 132 -10.19 0.14 -31.64
CA ASP A 132 -9.79 1.08 -32.69
C ASP A 132 -8.48 0.60 -33.33
N ALA A 133 -8.28 0.86 -34.63
CA ALA A 133 -7.06 0.46 -35.33
C ALA A 133 -5.85 1.35 -35.00
N ARG A 134 -6.08 2.52 -34.40
CA ARG A 134 -5.08 3.58 -34.13
C ARG A 134 -4.69 3.64 -32.66
N ASP A 135 -5.57 3.19 -31.77
CA ASP A 135 -5.36 3.23 -30.33
C ASP A 135 -5.22 1.82 -29.73
N PRO A 136 -4.37 1.65 -28.69
CA PRO A 136 -4.26 0.39 -27.97
C PRO A 136 -5.58 0.06 -27.24
N THR A 137 -5.94 -1.22 -27.20
CA THR A 137 -7.09 -1.71 -26.42
C THR A 137 -6.89 -1.41 -24.94
N GLY A 138 -7.74 -0.55 -24.38
CA GLY A 138 -7.74 -0.21 -22.96
C GLY A 138 -8.64 -1.14 -22.14
N TYR A 139 -8.06 -1.84 -21.18
CA TYR A 139 -8.79 -2.65 -20.20
C TYR A 139 -8.97 -1.83 -18.92
N GLU A 140 -10.10 -1.12 -18.83
CA GLU A 140 -10.46 -0.33 -17.65
C GLU A 140 -10.99 -1.22 -16.52
N VAL A 141 -10.46 -1.06 -15.32
CA VAL A 141 -10.93 -1.77 -14.12
C VAL A 141 -11.04 -0.83 -12.92
N THR A 142 -12.04 -1.08 -12.09
CA THR A 142 -12.18 -0.46 -10.76
C THR A 142 -11.97 -1.52 -9.69
N ILE A 143 -10.95 -1.34 -8.86
CA ILE A 143 -10.64 -2.19 -7.72
C ILE A 143 -11.19 -1.56 -6.44
N LYS A 144 -11.98 -2.31 -5.68
CA LYS A 144 -12.39 -1.93 -4.33
C LYS A 144 -11.41 -2.52 -3.32
N ALA A 145 -10.90 -1.71 -2.40
CA ALA A 145 -9.99 -2.14 -1.34
C ALA A 145 -10.78 -2.55 -0.09
N TYR A 146 -10.37 -3.65 0.55
CA TYR A 146 -10.97 -4.19 1.75
C TYR A 146 -10.01 -4.12 2.94
N ALA A 147 -10.57 -4.00 4.14
CA ALA A 147 -9.79 -4.00 5.37
C ALA A 147 -9.05 -5.33 5.52
N SER A 148 -7.75 -5.24 5.85
CA SER A 148 -6.91 -6.42 6.04
C SER A 148 -6.23 -6.42 7.39
N SER A 149 -6.24 -7.58 8.05
CA SER A 149 -5.53 -7.77 9.32
C SER A 149 -4.01 -7.61 9.18
N ILE A 150 -3.46 -7.84 7.98
CA ILE A 150 -2.02 -7.69 7.67
C ILE A 150 -1.53 -6.26 7.91
N ILE A 151 -2.42 -5.27 7.77
CA ILE A 151 -2.12 -3.85 7.95
C ILE A 151 -2.99 -3.21 9.03
N ASN A 152 -3.26 -3.96 10.11
CA ASN A 152 -4.01 -3.50 11.29
C ASN A 152 -5.42 -2.97 10.96
N GLY A 153 -6.11 -3.63 10.04
CA GLY A 153 -7.47 -3.25 9.62
C GLY A 153 -7.51 -2.10 8.62
N GLY A 154 -6.35 -1.58 8.18
CA GLY A 154 -6.28 -0.67 7.04
C GLY A 154 -6.71 -1.33 5.73
N VAL A 155 -7.11 -0.52 4.76
CA VAL A 155 -7.45 -0.97 3.39
C VAL A 155 -6.26 -0.87 2.41
N GLU A 156 -5.28 -0.03 2.75
CA GLU A 156 -4.06 0.18 1.99
C GLU A 156 -2.92 0.60 2.92
N ARG A 157 -1.68 0.38 2.48
CA ARG A 157 -0.47 0.91 3.11
C ARG A 157 0.33 1.71 2.08
N VAL A 158 0.72 2.92 2.46
CA VAL A 158 1.53 3.81 1.63
C VAL A 158 2.95 3.84 2.18
N PHE A 159 3.94 3.56 1.34
CA PHE A 159 5.35 3.75 1.60
C PHE A 159 5.79 5.03 0.88
N ASN A 160 6.09 6.07 1.64
CA ASN A 160 6.54 7.36 1.12
C ASN A 160 7.80 7.81 1.89
N PRO A 161 9.01 7.50 1.39
CA PRO A 161 10.25 7.87 2.05
C PRO A 161 10.44 9.38 2.21
N GLY A 162 9.81 10.20 1.35
CA GLY A 162 9.86 11.67 1.46
C GLY A 162 9.15 12.24 2.69
N LEU A 163 8.36 11.42 3.39
CA LEU A 163 7.71 11.79 4.66
C LEU A 163 8.47 11.28 5.89
N ASN A 164 9.67 10.70 5.71
CA ASN A 164 10.48 10.27 6.85
C ASN A 164 10.88 11.48 7.70
N ASP A 165 10.44 11.48 8.96
CA ASP A 165 10.90 12.44 9.96
C ASP A 165 11.83 11.75 10.95
N ASN A 166 13.12 11.76 10.65
CA ASN A 166 14.13 11.23 11.55
C ASN A 166 14.22 12.05 12.85
N SER A 167 13.78 13.31 12.84
CA SER A 167 13.91 14.22 13.98
C SER A 167 12.90 13.98 15.10
N ALA A 168 11.96 13.03 14.92
CA ALA A 168 10.95 12.67 15.91
C ALA A 168 10.75 11.15 16.01
N ALA A 169 11.84 10.38 16.04
CA ALA A 169 11.80 8.92 16.08
C ALA A 169 11.20 8.39 17.39
N ALA A 170 10.04 7.72 17.30
CA ALA A 170 9.29 7.21 18.44
C ALA A 170 9.11 5.69 18.42
N PRO A 171 8.85 5.04 19.58
CA PRO A 171 8.60 3.61 19.65
C PRO A 171 7.54 3.13 18.64
N GLY A 172 7.89 2.09 17.88
CA GLY A 172 7.05 1.48 16.86
C GLY A 172 7.18 2.08 15.46
N MET A 173 7.91 3.20 15.30
CA MET A 173 8.16 3.77 13.97
C MET A 173 9.06 2.86 13.13
N VAL A 174 8.72 2.73 11.86
CA VAL A 174 9.49 1.99 10.85
C VAL A 174 9.95 2.99 9.79
N PHE A 175 11.27 3.10 9.64
CA PHE A 175 11.93 3.96 8.67
C PHE A 175 12.40 3.14 7.47
N ALA A 176 12.55 3.82 6.32
CA ALA A 176 13.17 3.23 5.15
C ALA A 176 14.60 2.75 5.46
N SER A 177 15.09 1.77 4.71
CA SER A 177 16.48 1.30 4.82
C SER A 177 17.47 2.43 4.55
N ASP A 178 18.47 2.58 5.41
CA ASP A 178 19.60 3.50 5.23
C ASP A 178 20.86 2.70 4.91
N ALA A 179 21.59 3.07 3.85
CA ALA A 179 22.80 2.37 3.42
C ALA A 179 23.93 2.41 4.47
N ASN A 180 23.90 3.37 5.39
CA ASN A 180 24.88 3.50 6.47
C ASN A 180 24.60 2.56 7.66
N ILE A 181 23.43 1.92 7.68
CA ILE A 181 22.97 1.00 8.73
C ILE A 181 22.94 -0.42 8.19
N THR A 182 23.85 -1.26 8.68
CA THR A 182 24.08 -2.61 8.13
C THR A 182 23.83 -3.74 9.14
N ALA A 183 23.58 -3.43 10.40
CA ALA A 183 23.31 -4.41 11.46
C ALA A 183 22.61 -3.75 12.67
N SER A 184 21.91 -4.55 13.47
CA SER A 184 21.40 -4.16 14.79
C SER A 184 22.52 -4.31 15.84
N ASP A 185 23.53 -3.44 15.81
CA ASP A 185 24.67 -3.47 16.73
C ASP A 185 25.01 -2.08 17.30
N SER A 186 25.91 -2.05 18.30
CA SER A 186 26.28 -0.81 18.98
C SER A 186 27.00 0.19 18.05
N ALA A 187 27.75 -0.30 17.06
CA ALA A 187 28.44 0.55 16.09
C ALA A 187 27.46 1.30 15.18
N ASN A 188 26.41 0.64 14.72
CA ASN A 188 25.35 1.26 13.93
C ASN A 188 24.45 2.13 14.81
N ALA A 189 24.14 1.71 16.04
CA ALA A 189 23.39 2.52 17.01
C ALA A 189 24.04 3.90 17.23
N ALA A 190 25.37 3.94 17.36
CA ALA A 190 26.11 5.20 17.53
C ALA A 190 26.00 6.16 16.33
N LYS A 191 25.67 5.67 15.12
CA LYS A 191 25.52 6.51 13.92
C LYS A 191 24.19 7.25 13.89
N LEU A 192 23.14 6.73 14.54
CA LEU A 192 21.76 7.21 14.39
C LEU A 192 21.63 8.72 14.65
N ALA A 193 22.24 9.23 15.72
CA ALA A 193 22.19 10.67 16.03
C ALA A 193 22.82 11.53 14.91
N GLY A 194 23.94 11.07 14.33
CA GLY A 194 24.60 11.75 13.21
C GLY A 194 23.81 11.67 11.90
N LEU A 195 22.95 10.67 11.75
CA LEU A 195 21.99 10.52 10.65
C LEU A 195 20.67 11.27 10.89
N GLY A 196 20.61 12.09 11.94
CA GLY A 196 19.47 12.93 12.28
C GLY A 196 18.35 12.22 13.06
N TYR A 197 18.55 10.98 13.50
CA TYR A 197 17.59 10.28 14.35
C TYR A 197 17.61 10.84 15.77
N ALA A 198 16.53 11.54 16.14
CA ALA A 198 16.33 12.07 17.49
C ALA A 198 15.15 11.35 18.16
N ALA A 199 15.39 10.83 19.38
CA ALA A 199 14.39 10.06 20.10
C ALA A 199 13.26 10.93 20.65
N ASN A 200 12.02 10.47 20.47
CA ASN A 200 10.80 11.08 21.00
C ASN A 200 9.91 9.98 21.62
N PRO A 201 9.70 9.95 22.96
CA PRO A 201 10.21 10.90 23.93
C PRO A 201 11.72 10.78 24.14
N THR A 202 12.35 11.85 24.64
CA THR A 202 13.78 11.87 24.98
C THR A 202 14.10 11.12 26.28
N SER A 203 13.09 10.76 27.07
CA SER A 203 13.22 9.85 28.20
C SER A 203 13.55 8.43 27.72
N ALA A 204 14.19 7.64 28.59
CA ALA A 204 14.45 6.23 28.31
C ALA A 204 13.17 5.49 27.91
N TRP A 205 13.27 4.70 26.85
CA TRP A 205 12.17 3.86 26.39
C TRP A 205 12.01 2.64 27.31
N THR A 206 10.86 2.00 27.26
CA THR A 206 10.53 0.84 28.11
C THR A 206 10.72 -0.48 27.37
N THR A 207 10.78 -1.59 28.10
CA THR A 207 10.89 -2.94 27.56
C THR A 207 9.95 -3.18 26.37
N GLY A 208 10.49 -3.72 25.29
CA GLY A 208 9.75 -3.97 24.05
C GLY A 208 9.72 -2.80 23.05
N GLN A 209 10.09 -1.58 23.47
CA GLN A 209 10.09 -0.41 22.58
C GLN A 209 11.33 -0.37 21.69
N LYS A 210 11.11 -0.02 20.43
CA LYS A 210 12.14 0.09 19.39
C LYS A 210 11.67 0.94 18.22
N ILE A 211 12.61 1.38 17.40
CA ILE A 211 12.37 1.74 16.00
C ILE A 211 12.98 0.67 15.12
N THR A 212 12.49 0.56 13.89
CA THR A 212 13.07 -0.31 12.87
C THR A 212 13.53 0.54 11.70
N ILE A 213 14.80 0.43 11.30
CA ILE A 213 15.35 1.07 10.10
C ILE A 213 15.65 -0.04 9.10
N GLY A 214 14.85 -0.14 8.03
CA GLY A 214 14.88 -1.28 7.13
C GLY A 214 14.51 -2.59 7.85
N THR A 215 15.51 -3.41 8.17
CA THR A 215 15.35 -4.67 8.94
C THR A 215 16.07 -4.65 10.28
N TYR A 216 16.68 -3.52 10.66
CA TYR A 216 17.51 -3.40 11.85
C TYR A 216 16.77 -2.64 12.95
N ASP A 217 16.84 -3.16 14.17
CA ASP A 217 16.10 -2.64 15.32
C ASP A 217 17.03 -1.86 16.24
N PHE A 218 16.54 -0.73 16.76
CA PHE A 218 17.25 0.12 17.71
C PHE A 218 16.29 0.65 18.78
N ASN A 219 16.81 0.93 19.97
CA ASN A 219 16.07 1.53 21.07
C ASN A 219 16.82 2.72 21.67
N TRP A 220 16.14 3.53 22.47
CA TRP A 220 16.72 4.69 23.14
C TRP A 220 16.83 4.45 24.65
N SER A 221 18.06 4.55 25.18
CA SER A 221 18.36 4.34 26.60
C SER A 221 18.07 5.55 27.51
N GLY A 222 17.63 6.67 26.93
CA GLY A 222 17.51 7.96 27.62
C GLY A 222 18.72 8.88 27.39
N THR A 223 19.87 8.30 27.05
CA THR A 223 21.12 9.04 26.82
C THR A 223 21.79 8.70 25.49
N GLY A 224 21.42 7.59 24.86
CA GLY A 224 21.96 7.16 23.57
C GLY A 224 21.10 6.10 22.88
N TRP A 225 21.32 5.96 21.58
CA TRP A 225 20.76 4.85 20.81
C TRP A 225 21.50 3.56 21.17
N ALA A 226 20.75 2.47 21.31
CA ALA A 226 21.24 1.13 21.57
C ALA A 226 20.66 0.13 20.55
N ALA A 227 21.37 -0.98 20.36
CA ALA A 227 20.98 -2.01 19.43
C ALA A 227 19.78 -2.83 19.93
N GLY A 228 18.93 -3.25 19.00
CA GLY A 228 17.83 -4.16 19.26
C GLY A 228 16.65 -3.53 19.97
N THR A 229 15.80 -4.39 20.53
CA THR A 229 14.63 -3.96 21.32
C THR A 229 15.06 -3.61 22.74
N HIS A 230 14.45 -2.59 23.34
CA HIS A 230 14.77 -2.26 24.75
C HIS A 230 14.48 -3.47 25.65
N ALA A 231 15.46 -3.80 26.50
CA ALA A 231 15.39 -4.91 27.45
C ALA A 231 14.35 -4.68 28.55
#